data_AF-A0A6L8KQF7-F1
#
_entry.id   AF-A0A6L8KQF7-F1
#
_cell.length_a   1.000
_cell.length_b   1.000
_cell.length_c   1.000
_cell.angle_alpha   90.00
_cell.angle_beta   90.00
_cell.angle_gamma   90.00
#
_symmetry.space_group_name_H-M   'P 1'
#
loop_
_entity.id
_entity.type
_entity.pdbx_description
1 polymer ?
#
loop_
_entity_poly.entity_id
_entity_poly.type
_entity_poly.pdbx_seq_one_letter_code
_entity_poly.pdbx_strand_id
1 'polypeptide(L)'
;MKTRLLLIFIFTVLSVLSLYGVYYGQYNSETSGVLANLGTGFVGTISTVLIVDWLYERRENARVLPKRVVAHEDVRLLVVRTVGFWFDAYMASVPGDLPATITELVNRDSFNKIYGHLDLNSEPNVTPSRTWWQFLPEQLGEFQRRCDMILHRHSEILEPEAYLLVNKFVRSLPDPNFSTTIRRSDAEFGYPRPHVLGGHIVVLSSYFSALLELVSWCNREAEEIKKAGIREVLTINESLIGNRPAGTPRCMIDPVQYAVQRERLAAYERAKETHVGQ
;
A
#
# COMPACT_ATOMS: atom_id res chain seq x y z
N MET A 1 -6.36 27.65 -9.50
CA MET A 1 -6.53 27.66 -10.98
C MET A 1 -7.62 28.63 -11.46
N LYS A 2 -8.88 28.51 -10.99
CA LYS A 2 -10.01 29.35 -11.47
C LYS A 2 -9.77 30.87 -11.35
N THR A 3 -9.23 31.34 -10.23
CA THR A 3 -8.90 32.76 -10.01
C THR A 3 -7.78 33.27 -10.92
N ARG A 4 -6.79 32.42 -11.25
CA ARG A 4 -5.66 32.79 -12.11
C ARG A 4 -6.08 32.92 -13.58
N LEU A 5 -6.87 31.96 -14.06
CA LEU A 5 -7.47 32.03 -15.39
C LEU A 5 -8.37 33.25 -15.55
N LEU A 6 -9.14 33.59 -14.50
CA LEU A 6 -9.95 34.80 -14.48
C LEU A 6 -9.11 36.07 -14.61
N LEU A 7 -7.99 36.17 -13.87
CA LEU A 7 -7.09 37.32 -13.97
C LEU A 7 -6.47 37.42 -15.38
N ILE A 8 -5.93 36.32 -15.91
CA ILE A 8 -5.37 36.29 -17.26
C ILE A 8 -6.43 36.74 -18.28
N PHE A 9 -7.66 36.24 -18.15
CA PHE A 9 -8.77 36.63 -19.02
C PHE A 9 -9.08 38.13 -18.93
N ILE A 10 -9.25 38.67 -17.72
CA ILE A 10 -9.53 40.10 -17.50
C ILE A 10 -8.42 40.97 -18.10
N PHE A 11 -7.16 40.67 -17.81
CA PHE A 11 -6.03 41.43 -18.34
C PHE A 11 -5.91 41.31 -19.86
N THR A 12 -6.25 40.15 -20.44
CA THR A 12 -6.24 39.96 -21.89
C THR A 12 -7.35 40.78 -22.54
N VAL A 13 -8.57 40.77 -21.97
CA VAL A 13 -9.69 41.58 -22.44
C VAL A 13 -9.37 43.07 -22.35
N LEU A 14 -8.82 43.53 -21.22
CA LEU A 14 -8.40 44.92 -21.03
C LEU A 14 -7.32 45.32 -22.04
N SER A 15 -6.33 44.46 -22.28
CA SER A 15 -5.30 44.68 -23.30
C SER A 15 -5.89 44.79 -24.71
N VAL A 16 -6.82 43.90 -25.07
CA VAL A 16 -7.48 43.93 -26.38
C VAL A 16 -8.34 45.17 -26.53
N LEU A 17 -9.11 45.56 -25.50
CA LEU A 17 -9.92 46.78 -25.51
C LEU A 17 -9.06 48.04 -25.63
N SER A 18 -7.94 48.11 -24.91
CA SER A 18 -7.00 49.23 -25.00
C SER A 18 -6.38 49.33 -26.40
N LEU A 19 -5.91 48.22 -26.97
CA LEU A 19 -5.33 48.19 -28.32
C LEU A 19 -6.37 48.47 -29.42
N TYR A 20 -7.59 47.94 -29.26
CA TYR A 20 -8.71 48.22 -30.16
C TYR A 20 -9.07 49.71 -30.15
N GLY A 21 -9.12 50.33 -28.96
CA GLY A 21 -9.30 51.76 -28.80
C GLY A 21 -8.23 52.59 -29.50
N VAL A 22 -6.96 52.17 -29.46
CA VAL A 22 -5.86 52.83 -30.20
C VAL A 22 -6.07 52.75 -31.71
N TYR A 23 -6.46 51.58 -32.23
CA TYR A 23 -6.51 51.35 -33.67
C TYR A 23 -7.77 51.91 -34.34
N TYR A 24 -8.91 51.87 -33.66
CA TYR A 24 -10.20 52.28 -34.22
C TYR A 24 -10.74 53.58 -33.65
N GLY A 25 -10.24 54.04 -32.51
CA GLY A 25 -10.65 55.32 -31.93
C GLY A 25 -9.93 56.48 -32.61
N GLN A 26 -10.69 57.45 -33.13
CA GLN A 26 -10.16 58.71 -33.66
C GLN A 26 -9.68 59.64 -32.53
N TYR A 27 -8.76 59.15 -31.70
CA TYR A 27 -8.22 59.88 -30.56
C TYR A 27 -7.03 60.76 -30.96
N ASN A 28 -6.82 61.83 -30.20
CA ASN A 28 -5.59 62.63 -30.31
C ASN A 28 -4.36 61.78 -29.97
N SER A 29 -3.20 62.19 -30.50
CA SER A 29 -1.91 61.48 -30.33
C SER A 29 -1.52 61.21 -28.88
N GLU A 30 -1.92 62.09 -27.95
CA GLU A 30 -1.66 61.91 -26.52
C GLU A 30 -2.44 60.72 -25.93
N THR A 31 -3.75 60.64 -26.20
CA THR A 31 -4.63 59.59 -25.66
C THR A 31 -4.31 58.21 -26.25
N SER A 32 -3.96 58.15 -27.54
CA SER A 32 -3.54 56.91 -28.17
C SER A 32 -2.23 56.39 -27.58
N GLY A 33 -1.30 57.28 -27.23
CA GLY A 33 -0.08 56.93 -26.50
C GLY A 33 -0.35 56.33 -25.12
N VAL A 34 -1.30 56.90 -24.36
CA VAL A 34 -1.70 56.37 -23.05
C VAL A 34 -2.30 54.98 -23.18
N LEU A 35 -3.23 54.77 -24.13
CA LEU A 35 -3.88 53.46 -24.33
C LEU A 35 -2.90 52.39 -24.82
N ALA A 36 -1.92 52.74 -25.66
CA ALA A 36 -0.87 51.83 -26.10
C ALA A 36 0.06 51.41 -24.95
N ASN A 37 0.43 52.35 -24.07
CA ASN A 37 1.21 52.06 -22.87
C ASN A 37 0.43 51.19 -21.87
N LEU A 38 -0.87 51.42 -21.70
CA LEU A 38 -1.73 50.56 -20.88
C LEU A 38 -1.82 49.14 -21.45
N GLY A 39 -2.06 49.00 -22.76
CA GLY A 39 -2.12 47.71 -23.42
C GLY A 39 -0.82 46.91 -23.28
N THR A 40 0.32 47.54 -23.56
CA THR A 40 1.64 46.90 -23.38
C THR A 40 1.93 46.55 -21.92
N GLY A 41 1.52 47.40 -20.97
CA GLY A 41 1.59 47.12 -19.53
C GLY A 41 0.79 45.89 -19.11
N PHE A 42 -0.43 45.71 -19.66
CA PHE A 42 -1.24 44.52 -19.41
C PHE A 42 -0.60 43.25 -19.98
N VAL A 43 -0.11 43.28 -21.23
CA VAL A 43 0.62 42.14 -21.83
C VAL A 43 1.87 41.77 -21.02
N GLY A 44 2.65 42.77 -20.61
CA GLY A 44 3.83 42.57 -19.77
C GLY A 44 3.48 41.93 -18.42
N THR A 45 2.39 42.38 -17.81
CA THR A 45 1.89 41.82 -16.54
C THR A 45 1.45 40.36 -16.70
N ILE A 46 0.65 40.03 -17.71
CA ILE A 46 0.23 38.64 -18.00
C ILE A 46 1.44 37.75 -18.22
N SER A 47 2.38 38.19 -19.07
CA SER A 47 3.58 37.44 -19.40
C SER A 47 4.42 37.16 -18.16
N THR A 48 4.58 38.15 -17.29
CA THR A 48 5.31 38.01 -16.02
C THR A 48 4.61 37.01 -15.09
N VAL A 49 3.28 37.11 -14.92
CA VAL A 49 2.52 36.16 -14.09
C VAL A 49 2.67 34.73 -14.61
N LEU A 50 2.59 34.51 -15.92
CA LEU A 50 2.76 33.19 -16.52
C LEU A 50 4.17 32.62 -16.31
N ILE A 51 5.21 33.44 -16.52
CA ILE A 51 6.61 33.03 -16.32
C ILE A 51 6.86 32.69 -14.85
N VAL A 52 6.38 33.53 -13.94
CA VAL A 52 6.54 33.33 -12.50
C VAL A 52 5.81 32.06 -12.05
N ASP A 53 4.56 31.86 -12.49
CA ASP A 53 3.80 30.64 -12.18
C ASP A 53 4.51 29.39 -12.70
N TRP A 54 4.97 29.42 -13.95
CA TRP A 54 5.73 28.31 -14.53
C TRP A 54 7.02 28.01 -13.75
N LEU A 55 7.75 29.05 -13.34
CA LEU A 55 8.97 28.90 -12.54
C LEU A 55 8.67 28.33 -11.15
N TYR A 56 7.59 28.79 -10.50
CA TYR A 56 7.13 28.27 -9.22
C TYR A 56 6.72 26.80 -9.32
N GLU A 57 5.91 26.43 -10.30
CA GLU A 57 5.48 25.05 -10.51
C GLU A 57 6.67 24.14 -10.81
N ARG A 58 7.59 24.58 -11.68
CA ARG A 58 8.83 23.83 -11.97
C ARG A 58 9.67 23.63 -10.72
N ARG A 59 9.83 24.66 -9.88
CA ARG A 59 10.62 24.59 -8.65
C ARG A 59 9.96 23.71 -7.60
N GLU A 60 8.66 23.82 -7.43
CA GLU A 60 7.92 22.99 -6.46
C GLU A 60 7.92 21.53 -6.90
N ASN A 61 7.69 21.24 -8.19
CA ASN A 61 7.80 19.89 -8.73
C ASN A 61 9.20 19.31 -8.53
N ALA A 62 10.26 20.09 -8.78
CA ALA A 62 11.63 19.66 -8.53
C ALA A 62 11.93 19.39 -7.04
N ARG A 63 11.24 20.08 -6.12
CA ARG A 63 11.36 19.90 -4.67
C ARG A 63 10.56 18.70 -4.16
N VAL A 64 9.37 18.48 -4.71
CA VAL A 64 8.45 17.40 -4.30
C VAL A 64 8.86 16.06 -4.89
N LEU A 65 9.40 16.04 -6.11
CA LEU A 65 9.72 14.79 -6.81
C LEU A 65 10.67 13.85 -6.02
N PRO A 66 11.79 14.31 -5.43
CA PRO A 66 12.63 13.45 -4.59
C PRO A 66 11.89 12.89 -3.38
N LYS A 67 10.98 13.67 -2.78
CA LYS A 67 10.18 13.23 -1.64
C LYS A 67 9.17 12.15 -2.06
N ARG A 68 8.53 12.30 -3.22
CA ARG A 68 7.64 11.29 -3.80
C ARG A 68 8.38 9.98 -4.07
N VAL A 69 9.61 10.04 -4.58
CA VAL A 69 10.45 8.84 -4.80
C VAL A 69 10.68 8.08 -3.50
N VAL A 70 11.02 8.79 -2.41
CA VAL A 70 11.22 8.17 -1.09
C VAL A 70 9.91 7.56 -0.55
N ALA A 71 8.79 8.29 -0.68
CA ALA A 71 7.49 7.79 -0.25
C ALA A 71 7.08 6.52 -1.02
N HIS A 72 7.23 6.55 -2.34
CA HIS A 72 7.01 5.39 -3.21
C HIS A 72 7.89 4.21 -2.80
N GLU A 73 9.18 4.43 -2.58
CA GLU A 73 10.11 3.34 -2.23
C GLU A 73 9.77 2.72 -0.87
N ASP A 74 9.40 3.52 0.13
CA ASP A 74 8.99 3.00 1.44
C ASP A 74 7.72 2.13 1.33
N VAL A 75 6.73 2.54 0.53
CA VAL A 75 5.51 1.76 0.27
C VAL A 75 5.82 0.50 -0.54
N ARG A 76 6.64 0.61 -1.58
CA ARG A 76 7.06 -0.53 -2.43
C ARG A 76 7.76 -1.59 -1.59
N LEU A 77 8.68 -1.20 -0.72
CA LEU A 77 9.39 -2.11 0.18
C LEU A 77 8.45 -2.79 1.18
N LEU A 78 7.46 -2.07 1.71
CA LEU A 78 6.41 -2.67 2.55
C LEU A 78 5.65 -3.76 1.78
N VAL A 79 5.20 -3.46 0.56
CA VAL A 79 4.43 -4.40 -0.27
C VAL A 79 5.27 -5.62 -0.62
N VAL A 80 6.49 -5.42 -1.13
CA VAL A 80 7.39 -6.52 -1.52
C VAL A 80 7.71 -7.43 -0.34
N ARG A 81 7.97 -6.87 0.84
CA ARG A 81 8.23 -7.67 2.05
C ARG A 81 7.00 -8.44 2.52
N THR A 82 5.83 -7.81 2.44
CA THR A 82 4.56 -8.47 2.78
C THR A 82 4.28 -9.64 1.84
N VAL A 83 4.39 -9.41 0.53
CA VAL A 83 4.20 -10.45 -0.49
C VAL A 83 5.24 -11.57 -0.33
N GLY A 84 6.52 -11.22 -0.17
CA GLY A 84 7.59 -12.18 0.04
C GLY A 84 7.35 -13.04 1.28
N PHE A 85 6.95 -12.44 2.40
CA PHE A 85 6.61 -13.17 3.62
C PHE A 85 5.50 -14.21 3.39
N TRP A 86 4.41 -13.83 2.73
CA TRP A 86 3.32 -14.77 2.46
C TRP A 86 3.69 -15.82 1.40
N PHE A 87 4.52 -15.47 0.43
CA PHE A 87 5.05 -16.43 -0.54
C PHE A 87 5.94 -17.48 0.14
N ASP A 88 6.82 -17.05 1.04
CA ASP A 88 7.66 -17.94 1.84
C ASP A 88 6.82 -18.84 2.75
N ALA A 89 5.78 -18.30 3.38
CA ALA A 89 4.83 -19.07 4.18
C ALA A 89 4.08 -20.13 3.34
N TYR A 90 3.64 -19.76 2.14
CA TYR A 90 2.99 -20.69 1.20
C TYR A 90 3.98 -21.78 0.74
N MET A 91 5.19 -21.39 0.34
CA MET A 91 6.23 -22.31 -0.10
C MET A 91 6.61 -23.30 1.00
N ALA A 92 6.66 -22.86 2.25
CA ALA A 92 7.05 -23.65 3.40
C ALA A 92 5.96 -24.61 3.91
N SER A 93 4.68 -24.33 3.68
CA SER A 93 3.57 -25.10 4.29
C SER A 93 2.64 -25.79 3.32
N VAL A 94 2.34 -25.22 2.15
CA VAL A 94 1.28 -25.71 1.27
C VAL A 94 1.84 -26.73 0.29
N PRO A 95 1.30 -27.96 0.14
CA PRO A 95 1.76 -28.91 -0.89
C PRO A 95 1.25 -28.50 -2.29
N GLY A 96 1.87 -29.04 -3.35
CA GLY A 96 1.44 -28.82 -4.76
C GLY A 96 2.10 -27.61 -5.44
N ASP A 97 1.42 -26.99 -6.40
CA ASP A 97 2.02 -25.93 -7.21
C ASP A 97 2.15 -24.61 -6.44
N LEU A 98 3.23 -23.88 -6.74
CA LEU A 98 3.46 -22.52 -6.26
C LEU A 98 2.60 -21.54 -7.06
N PRO A 99 2.07 -20.47 -6.42
CA PRO A 99 1.41 -19.40 -7.16
C PRO A 99 2.41 -18.72 -8.09
N ALA A 100 2.03 -18.53 -9.35
CA ALA A 100 2.89 -17.90 -10.36
C ALA A 100 2.83 -16.37 -10.29
N THR A 101 1.79 -15.81 -9.66
CA THR A 101 1.57 -14.36 -9.59
C THR A 101 1.18 -13.88 -8.19
N ILE A 102 1.40 -12.59 -7.91
CA ILE A 102 0.93 -11.96 -6.66
C ILE A 102 -0.59 -12.11 -6.49
N THR A 103 -1.36 -11.98 -7.56
CA THR A 103 -2.84 -12.13 -7.52
C THR A 103 -3.26 -13.55 -7.16
N GLU A 104 -2.54 -14.56 -7.64
CA GLU A 104 -2.75 -15.96 -7.25
C GLU A 104 -2.35 -16.24 -5.79
N LEU A 105 -1.34 -15.58 -5.27
CA LEU A 105 -0.93 -15.70 -3.87
C LEU A 105 -1.90 -14.95 -2.93
N VAL A 106 -2.24 -13.71 -3.26
CA VAL A 106 -2.99 -12.77 -2.41
C VAL A 106 -4.49 -12.90 -2.71
N ASN A 107 -5.03 -14.09 -2.43
CA ASN A 107 -6.47 -14.33 -2.46
C ASN A 107 -6.89 -15.27 -1.32
N ARG A 108 -8.20 -15.40 -1.16
CA ARG A 108 -8.80 -16.20 -0.09
C ARG A 108 -8.38 -17.67 -0.17
N ASP A 109 -8.31 -18.26 -1.36
CA ASP A 109 -8.04 -19.68 -1.52
C ASP A 109 -6.60 -20.03 -1.15
N SER A 110 -5.64 -19.24 -1.61
CA SER A 110 -4.23 -19.40 -1.25
C SER A 110 -3.99 -19.20 0.25
N PHE A 111 -4.64 -18.20 0.87
CA PHE A 111 -4.56 -18.02 2.33
C PHE A 111 -5.24 -19.15 3.10
N ASN A 112 -6.39 -19.66 2.64
CA ASN A 112 -7.03 -20.83 3.23
C ASN A 112 -6.11 -22.06 3.18
N LYS A 113 -5.35 -22.24 2.10
CA LYS A 113 -4.33 -23.29 2.02
C LYS A 113 -3.25 -23.09 3.08
N ILE A 114 -2.68 -21.88 3.20
CA ILE A 114 -1.68 -21.56 4.25
C ILE A 114 -2.27 -21.85 5.64
N TYR A 115 -3.51 -21.42 5.89
CA TYR A 115 -4.19 -21.61 7.17
C TYR A 115 -4.43 -23.05 7.54
N GLY A 116 -4.74 -23.90 6.56
CA GLY A 116 -4.96 -25.32 6.78
C GLY A 116 -3.67 -26.12 6.96
N HIS A 117 -2.53 -25.62 6.48
CA HIS A 117 -1.30 -26.41 6.41
C HIS A 117 -0.15 -25.90 7.28
N LEU A 118 -0.08 -24.60 7.59
CA LEU A 118 1.04 -24.02 8.32
C LEU A 118 1.01 -24.43 9.79
N ASP A 119 1.94 -25.29 10.21
CA ASP A 119 2.13 -25.67 11.61
C ASP A 119 2.90 -24.58 12.37
N LEU A 120 2.26 -23.97 13.37
CA LEU A 120 2.85 -22.91 14.18
C LEU A 120 4.01 -23.40 15.07
N ASN A 121 4.08 -24.71 15.34
CA ASN A 121 5.21 -25.31 16.07
C ASN A 121 6.44 -25.54 15.21
N SER A 122 6.30 -25.52 13.88
CA SER A 122 7.43 -25.71 12.98
C SER A 122 8.33 -24.47 12.91
N GLU A 123 9.56 -24.67 12.42
CA GLU A 123 10.59 -23.62 12.33
C GLU A 123 10.74 -23.13 10.87
N PRO A 124 10.40 -21.86 10.57
CA PRO A 124 10.74 -21.27 9.28
C PRO A 124 12.26 -21.20 9.06
N ASN A 125 12.69 -21.06 7.80
CA ASN A 125 14.10 -20.94 7.45
C ASN A 125 14.64 -19.52 7.70
N VAL A 126 14.70 -19.13 8.98
CA VAL A 126 15.12 -17.79 9.41
C VAL A 126 16.25 -17.87 10.44
N THR A 127 16.99 -16.77 10.59
CA THR A 127 18.06 -16.63 11.58
C THR A 127 17.72 -15.51 12.57
N PRO A 128 17.78 -15.75 13.90
CA PRO A 128 18.02 -17.04 14.56
C PRO A 128 16.86 -18.03 14.36
N SER A 129 17.10 -19.34 14.58
CA SER A 129 16.03 -20.33 14.50
C SER A 129 15.00 -20.08 15.61
N ARG A 130 13.73 -20.19 15.24
CA ARG A 130 12.56 -19.92 16.08
C ARG A 130 11.34 -20.54 15.44
N THR A 131 10.28 -20.74 16.22
CA THR A 131 9.01 -21.27 15.70
C THR A 131 8.18 -20.19 15.02
N TRP A 132 7.22 -20.60 14.18
CA TRP A 132 6.22 -19.70 13.61
C TRP A 132 5.41 -18.93 14.66
N TRP A 133 5.20 -19.51 15.84
CA TRP A 133 4.62 -18.83 17.00
C TRP A 133 5.34 -17.53 17.38
N GLN A 134 6.66 -17.48 17.22
CA GLN A 134 7.47 -16.31 17.54
C GLN A 134 7.64 -15.42 16.30
N PHE A 135 7.86 -16.04 15.14
CA PHE A 135 8.21 -15.31 13.92
C PHE A 135 7.03 -14.52 13.32
N LEU A 136 5.84 -15.12 13.22
CA LEU A 136 4.69 -14.49 12.56
C LEU A 136 4.23 -13.21 13.28
N PRO A 137 4.00 -13.20 14.60
CA PRO A 137 3.71 -11.97 15.36
C PRO A 137 4.71 -10.84 15.12
N GLU A 138 6.00 -11.16 15.10
CA GLU A 138 7.06 -10.17 14.89
C GLU A 138 6.99 -9.55 13.50
N GLN A 139 6.77 -10.36 12.46
CA GLN A 139 6.63 -9.86 11.09
C GLN A 139 5.38 -8.99 10.92
N LEU A 140 4.25 -9.41 11.50
CA LEU A 140 3.02 -8.60 11.48
C LEU A 140 3.20 -7.27 12.21
N GLY A 141 3.85 -7.28 13.37
CA GLY A 141 4.17 -6.06 14.12
C GLY A 141 5.12 -5.14 13.35
N GLU A 142 6.09 -5.70 12.63
CA GLU A 142 6.98 -4.94 11.75
C GLU A 142 6.23 -4.30 10.58
N PHE A 143 5.30 -5.02 9.93
CA PHE A 143 4.46 -4.45 8.87
C PHE A 143 3.60 -3.31 9.40
N GLN A 144 2.97 -3.49 10.56
CA GLN A 144 2.17 -2.45 11.19
C GLN A 144 3.00 -1.19 11.49
N ARG A 145 4.15 -1.33 12.15
CA ARG A 145 5.05 -0.21 12.45
C ARG A 145 5.51 0.53 11.18
N ARG A 146 5.78 -0.21 10.10
CA ARG A 146 6.15 0.40 8.81
C ARG A 146 5.01 1.19 8.19
N CYS A 147 3.78 0.69 8.26
CA CYS A 147 2.61 1.43 7.80
C CYS A 147 2.45 2.73 8.59
N ASP A 148 2.52 2.67 9.92
CA ASP A 148 2.39 3.85 10.78
C ASP A 148 3.50 4.87 10.49
N MET A 149 4.73 4.40 10.29
CA MET A 149 5.85 5.26 9.91
C MET A 149 5.63 5.92 8.54
N ILE A 150 5.13 5.19 7.55
CA ILE A 150 4.80 5.74 6.22
C ILE A 150 3.73 6.82 6.33
N LEU A 151 2.62 6.52 7.04
CA LEU A 151 1.51 7.45 7.23
C LEU A 151 1.96 8.72 7.96
N HIS A 152 2.85 8.60 8.95
CA HIS A 152 3.36 9.73 9.69
C HIS A 152 4.37 10.56 8.88
N ARG A 153 5.39 9.91 8.32
CA ARG A 153 6.52 10.56 7.65
C ARG A 153 6.13 11.22 6.34
N HIS A 154 5.18 10.63 5.61
CA HIS A 154 4.82 11.03 4.26
C HIS A 154 3.41 11.62 4.14
N SER A 155 2.79 12.03 5.25
CA SER A 155 1.42 12.59 5.29
C SER A 155 1.20 13.78 4.37
N GLU A 156 2.22 14.63 4.17
CA GLU A 156 2.15 15.81 3.29
C GLU A 156 2.44 15.51 1.82
N ILE A 157 3.04 14.35 1.52
CA ILE A 157 3.58 14.02 0.19
C ILE A 157 2.78 12.91 -0.49
N LEU A 158 2.26 11.96 0.30
CA LEU A 158 1.40 10.91 -0.22
C LEU A 158 0.11 11.51 -0.76
N GLU A 159 -0.23 11.09 -1.97
CA GLU A 159 -1.54 11.39 -2.51
C GLU A 159 -2.64 10.76 -1.64
N PRO A 160 -3.84 11.37 -1.55
CA PRO A 160 -4.91 10.87 -0.69
C PRO A 160 -5.27 9.40 -0.92
N GLU A 161 -5.23 8.93 -2.17
CA GLU A 161 -5.46 7.52 -2.51
C GLU A 161 -4.42 6.61 -1.84
N ALA A 162 -3.12 6.92 -1.99
CA ALA A 162 -2.03 6.14 -1.40
C ALA A 162 -2.13 6.08 0.13
N TYR A 163 -2.40 7.23 0.75
CA TYR A 163 -2.59 7.34 2.19
C TYR A 163 -3.75 6.44 2.67
N LEU A 164 -4.89 6.48 1.97
CA LEU A 164 -6.05 5.65 2.28
C LEU A 164 -5.75 4.16 2.11
N LEU A 165 -5.00 3.78 1.06
CA LEU A 165 -4.62 2.39 0.82
C LEU A 165 -3.70 1.85 1.93
N VAL A 166 -2.68 2.62 2.34
CA VAL A 166 -1.80 2.23 3.47
C VAL A 166 -2.60 2.13 4.78
N ASN A 167 -3.50 3.09 5.03
CA ASN A 167 -4.37 3.06 6.22
C ASN A 167 -5.37 1.89 6.18
N LYS A 168 -5.92 1.54 5.01
CA LYS A 168 -6.80 0.37 4.84
C LYS A 168 -6.01 -0.92 5.07
N PHE A 169 -4.79 -0.99 4.55
CA PHE A 169 -3.90 -2.14 4.73
C PHE A 169 -3.55 -2.34 6.22
N VAL A 170 -3.08 -1.29 6.93
CA VAL A 170 -2.74 -1.43 8.37
C VAL A 170 -3.94 -1.84 9.23
N ARG A 171 -5.14 -1.31 8.95
CA ARG A 171 -6.38 -1.67 9.67
C ARG A 171 -6.88 -3.08 9.38
N SER A 172 -6.40 -3.70 8.30
CA SER A 172 -6.79 -5.05 7.90
C SER A 172 -5.73 -6.11 8.21
N LEU A 173 -4.56 -5.70 8.72
CA LEU A 173 -3.55 -6.61 9.24
C LEU A 173 -4.12 -7.39 10.44
N PRO A 174 -3.78 -8.69 10.58
CA PRO A 174 -4.03 -9.42 11.82
C PRO A 174 -3.32 -8.75 13.00
N ASP A 175 -3.97 -8.73 14.17
CA ASP A 175 -3.36 -8.23 15.40
C ASP A 175 -2.09 -9.03 15.71
N PRO A 176 -0.90 -8.42 15.78
CA PRO A 176 0.33 -9.14 16.08
C PRO A 176 0.30 -9.85 17.44
N ASN A 177 -0.54 -9.41 18.37
CA ASN A 177 -0.66 -10.02 19.71
C ASN A 177 -1.61 -11.22 19.77
N PHE A 178 -2.10 -11.71 18.61
CA PHE A 178 -3.03 -12.85 18.55
C PHE A 178 -2.48 -14.07 19.33
N SER A 179 -1.17 -14.34 19.19
CA SER A 179 -0.54 -15.54 19.75
C SER A 179 -0.57 -15.57 21.27
N THR A 180 -0.28 -14.45 21.93
CA THR A 180 -0.28 -14.34 23.39
C THR A 180 -1.68 -14.39 23.96
N THR A 181 -2.62 -13.71 23.32
CA THR A 181 -4.01 -13.63 23.77
C THR A 181 -4.70 -14.99 23.64
N ILE A 182 -4.54 -15.65 22.49
CA ILE A 182 -5.17 -16.96 22.24
C ILE A 182 -4.55 -18.03 23.12
N ARG A 183 -3.22 -18.12 23.22
CA ARG A 183 -2.58 -19.15 24.06
C ARG A 183 -2.91 -18.98 25.54
N ARG A 184 -3.04 -17.75 26.02
CA ARG A 184 -3.48 -17.48 27.41
C ARG A 184 -4.91 -17.96 27.62
N SER A 185 -5.82 -17.62 26.70
CA SER A 185 -7.22 -18.08 26.75
C SER A 185 -7.32 -19.60 26.69
N ASP A 186 -6.62 -20.23 25.74
CA ASP A 186 -6.63 -21.68 25.58
C ASP A 186 -6.07 -22.39 26.82
N ALA A 187 -5.06 -21.83 27.49
CA ALA A 187 -4.53 -22.35 28.76
C ALA A 187 -5.51 -22.19 29.93
N GLU A 188 -6.23 -21.06 30.01
CA GLU A 188 -7.22 -20.78 31.05
C GLU A 188 -8.44 -21.70 30.95
N PHE A 189 -8.91 -21.97 29.73
CA PHE A 189 -10.10 -22.80 29.48
C PHE A 189 -9.79 -24.26 29.15
N GLY A 190 -8.52 -24.63 29.10
CA GLY A 190 -8.07 -25.96 28.65
C GLY A 190 -8.50 -26.29 27.21
N TYR A 191 -8.66 -25.28 26.35
CA TYR A 191 -9.17 -25.44 24.99
C TYR A 191 -8.09 -26.05 24.08
N PRO A 192 -8.27 -27.27 23.53
CA PRO A 192 -7.22 -27.97 22.79
C PRO A 192 -7.18 -27.53 21.32
N ARG A 193 -6.88 -26.26 21.06
CA ARG A 193 -6.83 -25.68 19.72
C ARG A 193 -5.74 -26.34 18.86
N PRO A 194 -6.03 -26.74 17.60
CA PRO A 194 -5.02 -27.22 16.68
C PRO A 194 -3.93 -26.18 16.41
N HIS A 195 -2.71 -26.61 16.16
CA HIS A 195 -1.55 -25.71 15.99
C HIS A 195 -1.41 -25.17 14.56
N VAL A 196 -2.42 -25.35 13.70
CA VAL A 196 -2.44 -24.78 12.36
C VAL A 196 -2.88 -23.31 12.40
N LEU A 197 -2.28 -22.46 11.57
CA LEU A 197 -2.54 -21.00 11.56
C LEU A 197 -4.03 -20.62 11.49
N GLY A 198 -4.85 -21.36 10.75
CA GLY A 198 -6.28 -21.09 10.59
C GLY A 198 -7.09 -21.16 11.89
N GLY A 199 -6.58 -21.84 12.91
CA GLY A 199 -7.18 -21.84 14.24
C GLY A 199 -6.97 -20.54 15.01
N HIS A 200 -6.00 -19.71 14.62
CA HIS A 200 -5.51 -18.60 15.43
C HIS A 200 -5.67 -17.22 14.78
N ILE A 201 -5.74 -17.14 13.46
CA ILE A 201 -5.87 -15.87 12.75
C ILE A 201 -7.03 -15.92 11.76
N VAL A 202 -7.76 -14.81 11.70
CA VAL A 202 -8.71 -14.51 10.63
C VAL A 202 -8.23 -13.26 9.92
N VAL A 203 -8.04 -13.34 8.61
CA VAL A 203 -7.75 -12.16 7.77
C VAL A 203 -9.04 -11.69 7.11
N LEU A 204 -9.28 -10.39 7.18
CA LEU A 204 -10.43 -9.74 6.54
C LEU A 204 -10.24 -9.72 5.02
N SER A 205 -11.33 -9.83 4.25
CA SER A 205 -11.27 -9.74 2.78
C SER A 205 -10.72 -8.39 2.29
N SER A 206 -10.85 -7.33 3.09
CA SER A 206 -10.28 -6.01 2.84
C SER A 206 -8.75 -6.01 2.78
N TYR A 207 -8.10 -6.97 3.44
CA TYR A 207 -6.64 -7.12 3.40
C TYR A 207 -6.14 -7.45 1.99
N PHE A 208 -6.77 -8.42 1.33
CA PHE A 208 -6.36 -8.85 0.00
C PHE A 208 -6.52 -7.73 -1.03
N SER A 209 -7.67 -7.04 -1.02
CA SER A 209 -7.89 -5.92 -1.94
C SER A 209 -6.94 -4.77 -1.66
N ALA A 210 -6.71 -4.41 -0.39
CA ALA A 210 -5.76 -3.33 -0.05
C ALA A 210 -4.33 -3.63 -0.53
N LEU A 211 -3.85 -4.87 -0.35
CA LEU A 211 -2.50 -5.25 -0.78
C LEU A 211 -2.37 -5.23 -2.32
N LEU A 212 -3.35 -5.73 -3.05
CA LEU A 212 -3.34 -5.70 -4.53
C LEU A 212 -3.50 -4.26 -5.07
N GLU A 213 -4.34 -3.44 -4.45
CA GLU A 213 -4.46 -2.01 -4.77
C GLU A 213 -3.14 -1.27 -4.54
N LEU A 214 -2.41 -1.59 -3.46
CA LEU A 214 -1.07 -1.04 -3.20
C LEU A 214 -0.03 -1.47 -4.24
N VAL A 215 -0.08 -2.73 -4.72
CA VAL A 215 0.78 -3.20 -5.82
C VAL A 215 0.55 -2.36 -7.08
N SER A 216 -0.73 -2.22 -7.46
CA SER A 216 -1.13 -1.41 -8.62
C SER A 216 -0.70 0.05 -8.48
N TRP A 217 -0.90 0.64 -7.29
CA TRP A 217 -0.48 2.00 -6.99
C TRP A 217 1.04 2.17 -7.13
N CYS A 218 1.86 1.25 -6.60
CA CYS A 218 3.31 1.32 -6.73
C CYS A 218 3.75 1.30 -8.20
N ASN A 219 3.18 0.39 -9.00
CA ASN A 219 3.52 0.29 -10.41
C ASN A 219 3.13 1.55 -11.19
N ARG A 220 1.95 2.12 -10.91
CA ARG A 220 1.50 3.38 -11.53
C ARG A 220 2.36 4.57 -11.12
N GLU A 221 2.64 4.74 -9.83
CA GLU A 221 3.45 5.84 -9.30
C GLU A 221 4.90 5.78 -9.82
N ALA A 222 5.47 4.57 -9.93
CA ALA A 222 6.79 4.39 -10.53
C ALA A 222 6.84 4.91 -11.98
N GLU A 223 5.81 4.64 -12.79
CA GLU A 223 5.73 5.16 -14.17
C GLU A 223 5.56 6.68 -14.22
N GLU A 224 4.77 7.27 -13.33
CA GLU A 224 4.64 8.73 -13.22
C GLU A 224 5.97 9.40 -12.82
N ILE A 225 6.70 8.82 -11.87
CA ILE A 225 8.02 9.32 -11.47
C ILE A 225 9.04 9.20 -12.62
N LYS A 226 8.99 8.11 -13.41
CA LYS A 226 9.82 7.94 -14.62
C LYS A 226 9.51 9.00 -15.66
N LYS A 227 8.23 9.30 -15.91
CA LYS A 227 7.81 10.39 -16.82
C LYS A 227 8.30 11.76 -16.33
N ALA A 228 8.37 11.97 -15.01
CA ALA A 228 8.90 13.19 -14.40
C ALA A 228 10.44 13.32 -14.46
N GLY A 229 11.15 12.29 -14.94
CA GLY A 229 12.57 12.35 -15.27
C GLY A 229 13.50 11.45 -14.43
N ILE A 230 12.98 10.73 -13.43
CA ILE A 230 13.79 9.81 -12.61
C ILE A 230 13.60 8.37 -13.11
N ARG A 231 14.57 7.87 -13.89
CA ARG A 231 14.44 6.59 -14.59
C ARG A 231 14.70 5.35 -13.71
N GLU A 232 15.41 5.50 -12.60
CA GLU A 232 15.89 4.40 -11.76
C GLU A 232 14.84 3.88 -10.75
N VAL A 233 13.57 4.27 -10.90
CA VAL A 233 12.50 3.82 -10.00
C VAL A 233 12.06 2.41 -10.33
N LEU A 234 12.07 1.55 -9.31
CA LEU A 234 11.71 0.14 -9.43
C LEU A 234 10.19 -0.05 -9.39
N THR A 235 9.68 -0.93 -10.25
CA THR A 235 8.32 -1.46 -10.16
C THR A 235 8.30 -2.74 -9.31
N ILE A 236 7.11 -3.19 -8.93
CA ILE A 236 6.90 -4.49 -8.31
C ILE A 236 6.73 -5.53 -9.42
N ASN A 237 7.57 -6.56 -9.39
CA ASN A 237 7.39 -7.72 -10.27
C ASN A 237 6.20 -8.55 -9.77
N GLU A 238 5.14 -8.62 -10.56
CA GLU A 238 3.93 -9.38 -10.22
C GLU A 238 4.11 -10.89 -10.43
N SER A 239 5.15 -11.31 -11.15
CA SER A 239 5.50 -12.72 -11.30
C SER A 239 6.30 -13.20 -10.09
N LEU A 240 5.85 -14.30 -9.50
CA LEU A 240 6.52 -14.95 -8.39
C LEU A 240 7.37 -16.10 -8.93
N ILE A 241 8.67 -16.03 -8.69
CA ILE A 241 9.61 -17.07 -9.11
C ILE A 241 10.15 -17.74 -7.85
N GLY A 242 9.87 -19.03 -7.70
CA GLY A 242 10.36 -19.84 -6.59
C GLY A 242 10.57 -21.27 -7.03
N ASN A 243 11.60 -21.91 -6.47
CA ASN A 243 11.85 -23.33 -6.66
C ASN A 243 11.59 -24.04 -5.33
N ARG A 244 10.52 -24.84 -5.25
CA ARG A 244 10.28 -25.65 -4.06
C ARG A 244 11.24 -26.84 -4.06
N PRO A 245 11.94 -27.12 -2.94
CA PRO A 245 12.68 -28.37 -2.77
C PRO A 245 11.76 -29.58 -2.97
N ALA A 246 12.28 -30.67 -3.53
CA ALA A 246 11.50 -31.90 -3.65
C ALA A 246 11.09 -32.43 -2.27
N GLY A 247 9.86 -32.95 -2.16
CA GLY A 247 9.32 -33.56 -0.94
C GLY A 247 8.17 -32.78 -0.30
N THR A 248 7.85 -33.13 0.94
CA THR A 248 6.82 -32.46 1.73
C THR A 248 7.32 -31.09 2.20
N PRO A 249 6.47 -30.04 2.19
CA PRO A 249 6.86 -28.73 2.71
C PRO A 249 7.27 -28.82 4.19
N ARG A 250 8.40 -28.19 4.54
CA ARG A 250 9.03 -28.31 5.88
C ARG A 250 8.10 -27.91 7.04
N CYS A 251 7.24 -26.93 6.82
CA CYS A 251 6.36 -26.35 7.83
C CYS A 251 4.90 -26.82 7.66
N MET A 252 4.68 -27.86 6.85
CA MET A 252 3.37 -28.49 6.72
C MET A 252 3.06 -29.30 7.98
N ILE A 253 1.88 -29.10 8.56
CA ILE A 253 1.38 -29.95 9.64
C ILE A 253 1.29 -31.40 9.16
N ASP A 254 1.75 -32.33 9.98
CA ASP A 254 1.59 -33.75 9.69
C ASP A 254 0.09 -34.11 9.67
N PRO A 255 -0.43 -34.75 8.61
CA PRO A 255 -1.86 -35.05 8.49
C PRO A 255 -2.40 -35.95 9.61
N VAL A 256 -1.59 -36.89 10.10
CA VAL A 256 -1.99 -37.80 11.19
C VAL A 256 -2.04 -37.02 12.51
N GLN A 257 -1.02 -36.22 12.79
CA GLN A 257 -1.01 -35.33 13.96
C GLN A 257 -2.18 -34.35 13.94
N TYR A 258 -2.52 -33.79 12.77
CA TYR A 258 -3.64 -32.87 12.63
C TYR A 258 -4.98 -33.57 12.89
N ALA A 259 -5.17 -34.80 12.38
CA ALA A 259 -6.37 -35.60 12.65
C ALA A 259 -6.57 -35.86 14.15
N VAL A 260 -5.49 -36.18 14.87
CA VAL A 260 -5.53 -36.36 16.34
C VAL A 260 -5.90 -35.06 17.05
N GLN A 261 -5.35 -33.91 16.64
CA GLN A 261 -5.71 -32.61 17.23
C GLN A 261 -7.19 -32.26 17.00
N ARG A 262 -7.69 -32.52 15.79
CA ARG A 262 -9.09 -32.36 15.41
C ARG A 262 -10.03 -33.22 16.25
N GLU A 263 -9.67 -34.48 16.50
CA GLU A 263 -10.46 -35.39 17.33
C GLU A 263 -10.53 -34.92 18.79
N ARG A 264 -9.39 -34.47 19.34
CA ARG A 264 -9.33 -33.90 20.70
C ARG A 264 -10.22 -32.67 20.84
N LEU A 265 -10.21 -31.78 19.84
CA LEU A 265 -11.08 -30.62 19.79
C LEU A 265 -12.57 -31.03 19.79
N ALA A 266 -12.95 -31.95 18.91
CA ALA A 266 -14.32 -32.43 18.83
C ALA A 266 -14.78 -33.17 20.11
N ALA A 267 -13.87 -33.85 20.81
CA ALA A 267 -14.17 -34.46 22.11
C ALA A 267 -14.42 -33.39 23.20
N TYR A 268 -13.59 -32.33 23.24
CA TYR A 268 -13.78 -31.20 24.16
C TYR A 268 -15.11 -30.48 23.92
N GLU A 269 -15.46 -30.20 22.66
CA GLU A 269 -16.71 -29.52 22.30
C GLU A 269 -17.95 -30.33 22.75
N ARG A 270 -17.95 -31.65 22.49
CA ARG A 270 -19.02 -32.55 22.96
C ARG A 270 -19.15 -32.56 24.49
N ALA A 271 -18.04 -32.59 25.22
CA ALA A 271 -18.06 -32.55 26.68
C ALA A 271 -18.66 -31.23 27.20
N LYS A 272 -18.29 -30.10 26.59
CA LYS A 272 -18.82 -28.78 26.96
C LYS A 272 -20.34 -28.68 26.73
N GLU A 273 -20.86 -29.20 25.62
CA GLU A 273 -22.30 -29.21 25.33
C GLU A 273 -23.09 -29.99 26.39
N THR A 274 -22.57 -31.12 26.88
CA THR A 274 -23.24 -31.91 27.91
C THR A 274 -23.34 -31.21 29.27
N HIS A 275 -22.41 -30.30 29.60
CA HIS A 275 -22.40 -29.58 30.87
C HIS A 275 -23.27 -28.31 30.86
N VAL A 276 -23.58 -27.74 29.69
CA VAL A 276 -24.42 -26.54 29.58
C VAL A 276 -25.92 -26.89 29.54
N GLY A 277 -26.26 -28.14 29.24
CA GLY A 277 -27.65 -28.63 29.17
C GLY A 277 -28.24 -29.16 30.49
N GLN A 278 -27.49 -29.08 31.61
CA GLN A 278 -27.93 -29.45 32.96
C GLN A 278 -28.07 -28.21 33.83
#